data_AF-A0A355GCH0-F1
#
_entry.id   AF-A0A355GCH0-F1
#
_cell.length_a   1.000
_cell.length_b   1.000
_cell.length_c   1.000
_cell.angle_alpha   90.00
_cell.angle_beta   90.00
_cell.angle_gamma   90.00
#
_symmetry.space_group_name_H-M   'P 1'
#
loop_
_entity.id
_entity.type
_entity.pdbx_description
1 polymer ?
#
loop_
_entity_poly.entity_id
_entity_poly.type
_entity_poly.pdbx_seq_one_letter_code
_entity_poly.pdbx_strand_id
1 'polypeptide(L)' 'REPVDTTPVWIMRQAGRYLPEYMEVRNKVTFIELCKTPELAAEVTLTAQRVLGVDAAILF' A
#
# COMPACT_ATOMS: atom_id res chain seq x y z
N ARG A 1 -18.20 -17.91 -7.44
CA ARG A 1 -18.30 -16.45 -7.20
C ARG A 1 -19.52 -16.23 -6.34
N GLU A 2 -19.35 -15.55 -5.23
CA GLU A 2 -20.46 -15.17 -4.35
C GLU A 2 -21.08 -13.86 -4.85
N PRO A 3 -22.37 -13.61 -4.58
CA PRO A 3 -23.00 -12.35 -4.93
C PRO A 3 -22.38 -11.20 -4.14
N VAL A 4 -22.13 -10.08 -4.82
CA VAL A 4 -21.56 -8.84 -4.25
C VAL A 4 -22.35 -7.62 -4.75
N ASP A 5 -22.31 -6.53 -4.00
CA ASP A 5 -22.99 -5.26 -4.28
C ASP A 5 -22.29 -4.42 -5.36
N THR A 6 -20.97 -4.49 -5.46
CA THR A 6 -20.17 -3.80 -6.46
C THR A 6 -19.00 -4.66 -6.97
N THR A 7 -18.38 -4.24 -8.09
CA THR A 7 -17.16 -4.88 -8.59
C THR A 7 -15.94 -4.38 -7.79
N PRO A 8 -15.20 -5.25 -7.10
CA PRO A 8 -14.04 -4.83 -6.32
C PRO A 8 -12.87 -4.41 -7.22
N VAL A 9 -12.15 -3.37 -6.81
CA VAL A 9 -11.03 -2.77 -7.54
C VAL A 9 -9.79 -2.67 -6.65
N TRP A 10 -8.63 -2.96 -7.24
CA TRP A 10 -7.32 -2.69 -6.69
C TRP A 10 -6.34 -2.38 -7.83
N ILE A 11 -5.20 -1.76 -7.50
CA ILE A 11 -4.24 -1.29 -8.51
C ILE A 11 -2.85 -1.88 -8.22
N MET A 12 -2.23 -2.44 -9.25
CA MET A 12 -0.82 -2.87 -9.17
C MET A 12 0.06 -1.67 -8.80
N ARG A 13 0.94 -1.86 -7.81
CA ARG A 13 1.81 -0.81 -7.25
C ARG A 13 1.05 0.31 -6.54
N GLN A 14 -0.05 -0.01 -5.88
CA GLN A 14 -0.80 0.91 -5.02
C GLN A 14 0.06 1.67 -3.99
N ALA A 15 1.05 1.01 -3.37
CA ALA A 15 2.04 1.64 -2.51
C ALA A 15 3.26 2.01 -3.36
N GLY A 16 3.36 3.28 -3.76
CA GLY A 16 4.39 3.71 -4.70
C GLY A 16 4.71 5.19 -4.64
N ARG A 17 5.76 5.58 -5.37
CA ARG A 17 6.35 6.92 -5.39
C ARG A 17 5.42 8.06 -5.80
N TYR A 18 4.23 7.75 -6.31
CA TYR A 18 3.22 8.75 -6.66
C TYR A 18 2.42 9.24 -5.45
N LEU A 19 2.44 8.49 -4.34
CA LEU A 19 1.82 8.88 -3.07
C LEU A 19 2.81 9.67 -2.21
N PRO A 20 2.49 10.92 -1.81
CA PRO A 20 3.30 11.69 -0.87
C PRO A 20 3.57 10.94 0.44
N GLU A 21 2.56 10.26 0.99
CA GLU A 21 2.64 9.52 2.25
C GLU A 21 3.64 8.36 2.16
N TYR A 22 3.67 7.66 1.01
CA TYR A 22 4.69 6.64 0.76
C TYR A 22 6.09 7.26 0.70
N MET A 23 6.24 8.42 0.05
CA MET A 23 7.52 9.12 -0.06
C MET A 23 8.05 9.60 1.29
N GLU A 24 7.17 10.00 2.21
CA GLU A 24 7.55 10.41 3.57
C GLU A 24 8.23 9.28 4.35
N VAL A 25 7.74 8.05 4.24
CA VAL A 25 8.38 6.87 4.84
C VAL A 25 9.63 6.50 4.06
N ARG A 26 9.54 6.41 2.74
CA ARG A 26 10.63 5.98 1.85
C ARG A 26 11.86 6.89 1.92
N ASN A 27 11.70 8.17 2.24
CA ASN A 27 12.82 9.11 2.37
C ASN A 27 13.61 8.94 3.68
N LYS A 28 13.07 8.22 4.67
CA LYS A 28 13.69 8.01 5.98
C LYS A 28 14.50 6.72 6.07
N VAL A 29 14.26 5.76 5.18
CA VAL A 29 14.85 4.42 5.21
C VAL A 29 15.34 3.99 3.84
N THR A 30 16.23 3.00 3.81
CA THR A 30 16.62 2.37 2.54
C THR A 30 15.50 1.47 2.00
N PHE A 31 15.53 1.13 0.70
CA PHE A 31 14.50 0.25 0.12
C PHE A 31 14.51 -1.14 0.77
N ILE A 32 15.69 -1.72 1.02
CA ILE A 32 15.80 -3.05 1.63
C ILE A 32 15.34 -3.03 3.09
N GLU A 33 15.64 -1.97 3.82
CA GLU A 33 15.14 -1.77 5.18
C GLU A 33 13.62 -1.66 5.21
N LEU A 34 13.03 -0.88 4.30
CA LEU A 34 11.57 -0.77 4.16
C LEU A 34 10.92 -2.14 3.93
N CYS A 35 11.50 -2.99 3.09
CA CYS A 35 10.98 -4.35 2.82
C CYS A 35 11.23 -5.34 3.98
N LYS A 36 12.26 -5.14 4.79
CA LYS A 36 12.66 -6.08 5.86
C LYS A 36 12.14 -5.72 7.25
N THR A 37 11.63 -4.51 7.42
CA THR A 37 10.99 -4.05 8.66
C THR A 37 9.48 -4.24 8.54
N PRO A 38 8.87 -5.26 9.19
CA PRO A 38 7.46 -5.58 9.03
C PRO A 38 6.52 -4.43 9.34
N GLU A 39 6.86 -3.60 10.32
CA GLU A 39 6.06 -2.45 10.75
C GLU A 39 5.97 -1.41 9.63
N LEU A 40 7.08 -1.12 8.95
CA LEU A 40 7.14 -0.16 7.85
C LEU A 40 6.46 -0.70 6.59
N ALA A 41 6.67 -1.98 6.28
CA ALA A 41 6.00 -2.65 5.15
C ALA A 41 4.46 -2.66 5.36
N ALA A 42 4.00 -2.93 6.58
CA ALA A 42 2.58 -2.85 6.93
C ALA A 42 2.05 -1.41 6.84
N GLU A 43 2.81 -0.42 7.34
CA GLU A 43 2.42 1.00 7.30
C GLU A 43 2.19 1.48 5.86
N VAL A 44 3.14 1.24 4.94
CA VAL A 44 2.99 1.68 3.54
C VAL A 44 1.87 0.95 2.81
N THR A 45 1.68 -0.34 3.13
CA THR A 45 0.61 -1.18 2.54
C THR A 45 -0.77 -0.68 2.94
N LEU A 46 -0.98 -0.47 4.25
CA LEU A 46 -2.27 -0.03 4.80
C LEU A 46 -2.56 1.43 4.44
N THR A 47 -1.55 2.30 4.43
CA THR A 47 -1.71 3.69 4.04
C THR A 47 -2.16 3.81 2.59
N ALA A 48 -1.53 3.05 1.67
CA ALA A 48 -1.93 3.06 0.27
C ALA A 48 -3.39 2.59 0.06
N GLN A 49 -3.81 1.53 0.75
CA GLN A 49 -5.19 1.05 0.67
C GLN A 49 -6.18 2.12 1.16
N ARG A 50 -5.90 2.76 2.30
CA ARG A 50 -6.77 3.78 2.90
C ARG A 50 -6.87 5.04 2.04
N VAL A 51 -5.75 5.53 1.52
CA VAL A 51 -5.71 6.77 0.71
C VAL A 51 -6.43 6.58 -0.62
N LEU A 52 -6.28 5.41 -1.26
CA LEU A 52 -6.91 5.12 -2.54
C LEU A 52 -8.35 4.61 -2.43
N GLY A 53 -8.76 4.14 -1.24
CA GLY A 53 -10.09 3.57 -1.02
C GLY A 53 -10.34 2.30 -1.85
N VAL A 54 -9.28 1.53 -2.15
CA VAL A 54 -9.37 0.27 -2.91
C VAL A 54 -9.83 -0.88 -2.01
N ASP A 55 -10.46 -1.89 -2.59
CA ASP A 55 -11.10 -2.98 -1.85
C ASP A 55 -10.10 -4.02 -1.30
N ALA A 56 -8.83 -3.95 -1.71
CA ALA A 56 -7.78 -4.86 -1.29
C ALA A 56 -6.45 -4.14 -1.05
N ALA A 57 -5.61 -4.73 -0.21
CA ALA A 57 -4.24 -4.29 0.00
C ALA A 57 -3.24 -5.32 -0.54
N ILE A 58 -2.18 -4.84 -1.19
CA ILE A 58 -1.05 -5.67 -1.64
C ILE A 58 0.16 -5.36 -0.78
N LEU A 59 0.67 -6.39 -0.13
CA LEU A 59 1.85 -6.31 0.72
C LEU A 59 3.04 -5.77 -0.05
N PHE A 60 3.66 -4.74 0.51
CA PHE A 60 4.92 -4.18 0.05
C PHE A 60 6.12 -5.05 0.43
#